data_AF-A0A366F7A0-F1
#
_entry.id   AF-A0A366F7A0-F1
#
_cell.length_a   1.000
_cell.length_b   1.000
_cell.length_c   1.000
_cell.angle_alpha   90.00
_cell.angle_beta   90.00
_cell.angle_gamma   90.00
#
_symmetry.space_group_name_H-M   'P 1'
#
loop_
_entity.id
_entity.type
_entity.pdbx_description
1 polymer ?
#
loop_
_entity_poly.entity_id
_entity_poly.type
_entity_poly.pdbx_seq_one_letter_code
_entity_poly.pdbx_strand_id
1 'polypeptide(L)' 'MNRLVVTPRAAADLEEIGDYIALDNPAAAVRMIERLEDISVLLRDNPRVGTIRDDIAKGVRSFPVGSYVNCSGRSRTA' A
#
# COMPACT_ATOMS: atom_id res chain seq x y z
N MET A 1 -16.01 9.30 -6.94
CA MET A 1 -15.28 8.02 -7.02
C MET A 1 -13.80 8.33 -7.12
N ASN A 2 -13.01 8.05 -6.08
CA ASN A 2 -11.56 8.26 -6.13
C ASN A 2 -10.94 7.09 -6.90
N ARG A 3 -10.02 7.38 -7.83
CA ARG A 3 -9.32 6.36 -8.60
C ARG A 3 -8.10 5.89 -7.83
N LEU A 4 -8.03 4.59 -7.55
CA LEU A 4 -6.80 3.96 -7.08
C LEU A 4 -5.89 3.73 -8.29
N VAL A 5 -4.62 4.13 -8.20
CA VAL A 5 -3.60 3.83 -9.22
C VAL A 5 -2.43 3.18 -8.50
N VAL A 6 -2.14 1.94 -8.87
CA VAL A 6 -0.95 1.22 -8.39
C VAL A 6 0.21 1.57 -9.32
N THR A 7 1.32 2.05 -8.75
CA THR A 7 2.51 2.34 -9.55
C THR A 7 3.24 1.04 -9.91
N PRO A 8 4.02 0.99 -11.01
CA PRO A 8 4.79 -0.20 -11.34
C PRO A 8 5.73 -0.65 -10.22
N ARG A 9 6.29 0.30 -9.46
CA ARG A 9 7.11 0.01 -8.29
C ARG A 9 6.30 -0.64 -7.17
N ALA A 10 5.13 -0.09 -6.86
CA ALA A 10 4.26 -0.67 -5.84
C ALA A 10 3.77 -2.08 -6.22
N ALA A 11 3.58 -2.37 -7.51
CA ALA A 11 3.24 -3.72 -7.97
C ALA A 11 4.40 -4.71 -7.74
N ALA A 12 5.64 -4.30 -8.06
CA ALA A 12 6.83 -5.11 -7.78
C ALA A 12 7.04 -5.33 -6.27
N ASP A 13 6.81 -4.30 -5.45
CA ASP A 13 6.91 -4.44 -3.99
C ASP A 13 5.88 -5.47 -3.45
N LEU A 14 4.66 -5.50 -4.00
CA LEU A 14 3.64 -6.49 -3.64
C LEU A 14 4.06 -7.92 -4.03
N GLU A 15 4.65 -8.08 -5.22
CA GLU A 15 5.17 -9.36 -5.70
C GLU A 15 6.31 -9.86 -4.80
N GLU A 16 7.29 -9.01 -4.49
CA GLU A 16 8.42 -9.36 -3.63
C GLU A 16 7.98 -9.74 -2.20
N ILE A 17 7.03 -9.00 -1.62
CA ILE A 17 6.46 -9.33 -0.30
C ILE A 17 5.72 -10.67 -0.35
N GLY A 18 4.91 -10.88 -1.39
CA GLY A 18 4.17 -12.11 -1.61
C GLY A 18 5.11 -13.32 -1.70
N ASP A 19 6.13 -13.22 -2.56
CA ASP A 19 7.13 -14.27 -2.77
C ASP A 19 7.91 -14.57 -1.49
N TYR A 20 8.36 -13.53 -0.78
CA TYR A 20 9.09 -13.68 0.47
C TYR A 20 8.29 -14.45 1.53
N ILE A 21 7.01 -14.11 1.71
CA ILE A 21 6.14 -14.80 2.67
C ILE A 21 5.77 -16.20 2.16
N ALA A 22 5.58 -16.38 0.84
CA ALA A 22 5.19 -17.65 0.26
C ALA A 22 6.25 -18.75 0.41
N LEU A 23 7.53 -18.38 0.53
CA LEU A 23 8.62 -19.32 0.84
C LEU A 23 8.41 -20.07 2.16
N ASP A 24 7.76 -19.44 3.15
CA ASP A 24 7.47 -20.04 4.45
C ASP A 24 6.00 -20.49 4.56
N ASN A 25 5.07 -19.62 4.15
CA ASN A 25 3.63 -19.88 4.27
C ASN A 25 2.84 -19.23 3.10
N PRO A 26 2.57 -19.99 2.03
CA PRO A 26 1.80 -19.50 0.87
C PRO A 26 0.41 -18.96 1.24
N ALA A 27 -0.26 -19.58 2.22
CA ALA A 27 -1.57 -19.10 2.65
C ALA A 27 -1.48 -17.77 3.42
N ALA A 28 -0.38 -17.53 4.13
CA ALA A 28 -0.13 -16.24 4.77
C ALA A 28 0.20 -15.15 3.74
N ALA A 29 0.88 -15.49 2.65
CA ALA A 29 1.14 -14.56 1.56
C ALA A 29 -0.17 -14.04 0.95
N VAL A 30 -1.10 -14.94 0.62
CA VAL A 30 -2.43 -14.55 0.09
C VAL A 30 -3.15 -13.60 1.04
N ARG A 31 -3.26 -13.95 2.33
CA ARG A 31 -3.92 -13.10 3.34
C ARG A 31 -3.25 -11.73 3.50
N MET A 32 -1.92 -11.67 3.33
CA MET A 32 -1.19 -10.41 3.41
C MET A 32 -1.50 -9.51 2.22
N ILE A 33 -1.52 -10.06 1.01
CA ILE A 33 -1.87 -9.31 -0.21
C ILE A 33 -3.32 -8.81 -0.14
N GLU A 34 -4.28 -9.66 0.24
CA GLU A 34 -5.68 -9.27 0.45
C GLU A 34 -5.79 -8.09 1.42
N ARG A 35 -5.05 -8.14 2.54
CA ARG A 35 -5.04 -7.06 3.53
C ARG A 35 -4.47 -5.75 2.98
N LEU A 36 -3.45 -5.81 2.12
CA LEU A 36 -2.87 -4.64 1.48
C LEU A 36 -3.84 -4.00 0.47
N GLU A 37 -4.60 -4.84 -0.25
CA GLU A 37 -5.67 -4.38 -1.14
C GLU A 37 -6.80 -3.71 -0.36
N ASP A 38 -7.29 -4.32 0.72
CA ASP A 38 -8.34 -3.76 1.58
C ASP A 38 -7.96 -2.38 2.13
N ILE A 39 -6.71 -2.23 2.57
CA ILE A 39 -6.20 -0.96 3.08
C ILE A 39 -6.08 0.06 1.95
N SER A 40 -5.71 -0.36 0.76
CA SER A 40 -5.66 0.50 -0.43
C SER A 40 -7.05 1.03 -0.79
N VAL A 41 -8.07 0.17 -0.73
CA VAL A 41 -9.48 0.55 -0.89
C VAL A 41 -9.93 1.51 0.22
N LEU A 42 -9.56 1.24 1.47
CA LEU A 42 -9.86 2.11 2.60
C LEU A 42 -9.22 3.50 2.45
N LEU A 43 -7.96 3.57 2.01
CA LEU A 43 -7.26 4.82 1.76
C LEU A 43 -7.83 5.59 0.56
N ARG A 44 -8.31 4.89 -0.47
CA ARG A 44 -9.03 5.48 -1.61
C ARG A 44 -10.30 6.19 -1.12
N ASP A 45 -11.08 5.53 -0.28
CA ASP A 45 -12.38 6.01 0.20
C ASP A 45 -12.23 7.01 1.36
N ASN A 46 -11.19 6.86 2.18
CA ASN A 46 -10.87 7.71 3.33
C ASN A 46 -9.43 8.25 3.26
N PRO A 47 -9.12 9.15 2.31
CA PRO A 47 -7.75 9.60 2.02
C PRO A 47 -7.08 10.42 3.14
N ARG A 48 -7.79 10.69 4.24
CA ARG A 48 -7.29 11.40 5.42
C ARG A 48 -6.87 10.47 6.56
N VAL A 49 -7.13 9.17 6.46
CA VAL A 49 -6.83 8.18 7.51
C VAL A 49 -5.33 7.86 7.60
N GLY A 50 -4.61 7.95 6.48
CA GLY A 50 -3.15 7.80 6.48
C GLY A 50 -2.43 8.96 7.17
N THR A 51 -1.35 8.65 7.90
CA THR A 51 -0.51 9.65 8.57
C THR A 51 0.31 10.39 7.53
N ILE A 52 0.33 11.72 7.56
CA ILE A 52 1.15 12.52 6.64
C ILE A 52 2.63 12.27 6.95
N ARG A 53 3.39 11.94 5.91
CA ARG A 53 4.83 11.69 5.95
C ARG A 53 5.57 12.65 5.04
N ASP A 54 5.46 13.94 5.35
CA ASP A 54 6.18 15.00 4.64
C ASP A 54 7.71 14.90 4.85
N ASP A 55 8.15 14.10 5.84
CA ASP A 55 9.53 13.68 6.07
C ASP A 55 10.08 12.77 4.97
N ILE A 56 9.22 12.00 4.30
CA ILE A 56 9.59 11.13 3.18
C ILE A 56 9.41 11.88 1.85
N ALA A 57 8.22 12.45 1.64
CA ALA A 57 7.95 13.33 0.51
C ALA A 57 6.65 14.12 0.74
N LYS A 58 6.61 15.36 0.23
CA LYS A 58 5.45 16.25 0.40
C LYS A 58 4.16 15.62 -0.13
N GLY A 59 3.17 15.46 0.75
CA GLY A 59 1.85 14.93 0.41
C GLY A 59 1.76 13.40 0.35
N VAL A 60 2.80 12.70 0.80
CA VAL A 60 2.74 11.25 1.05
C VAL A 60 2.04 10.98 2.37
N ARG A 61 1.25 9.91 2.41
CA ARG A 61 0.61 9.38 3.59
C ARG A 61 0.99 7.92 3.76
N SER A 62 1.43 7.55 4.95
CA SER A 62 1.73 6.17 5.31
C SER A 62 0.62 5.55 6.14
N PHE A 63 0.36 4.26 5.94
CA PHE A 63 -0.47 3.44 6.79
C PHE A 63 0.28 2.16 7.19
N PRO A 64 0.48 1.88 8.48
CA PRO A 64 1.16 0.66 8.92
C PRO A 64 0.28 -0.58 8.72
N VAL A 65 0.84 -1.63 8.15
CA VAL A 65 0.18 -2.92 7.89
C VAL A 65 1.08 -4.04 8.42
N GLY A 66 0.92 -4.39 9.70
CA GLY A 66 1.83 -5.34 10.36
C GLY A 66 3.26 -4.81 10.37
N SER A 67 4.20 -5.58 9.82
CA SER A 67 5.62 -5.19 9.68
C SER A 67 5.92 -4.31 8.47
N TYR A 68 4.93 -4.00 7.63
CA TYR A 68 5.10 -3.26 6.38
C TYR A 68 4.42 -1.88 6.45
N VAL A 69 4.88 -0.94 5.63
CA VAL A 69 4.31 0.41 5.55
C VAL A 69 3.76 0.64 4.15
N ASN A 70 2.45 0.87 4.03
CA ASN A 70 1.81 1.23 2.77
C ASN A 70 1.89 2.76 2.58
N CYS A 71 2.57 3.22 1.53
CA CYS A 71 2.73 4.63 1.20
C CYS A 71 1.83 5.03 0.03
N SER A 72 0.93 5.99 0.28
CA SER A 72 0.01 6.56 -0.72
C SER A 72 0.30 8.04 -0.93
N GLY A 73 0.33 8.49 -2.17
CA GLY A 73 0.44 9.92 -2.52
C GLY A 73 -0.66 10.31 -3.48
N ARG A 74 -1.05 11.59 -3.50
CA ARG A 74 -1.90 12.08 -4.60
C ARG A 74 -1.02 12.31 -5.81
N SER A 75 -1.36 11.65 -6.92
CA SER A 75 -0.87 12.07 -8.23
C SER A 75 -1.33 13.50 -8.47
N ARG A 76 -0.38 14.45 -8.49
CA ARG A 76 -0.61 15.74 -9.14
C ARG A 76 -0.53 15.46 -10.63
N THR A 77 -1.65 15.12 -11.24
CA THR A 77 -1.83 15.42 -12.67
C THR A 77 -1.73 16.94 -12.80
N ALA A 78 -0.57 17.38 -13.27
CA ALA A 78 -0.39 18.67 -13.94
C ALA A 78 -1.09 18.61 -15.31
#